data_AF-A0A436FMG9-F1
#
_entry.id   AF-A0A436FMG9-F1
#
_cell.length_a   1.000
_cell.length_b   1.000
_cell.length_c   1.000
_cell.angle_alpha   90.00
_cell.angle_beta   90.00
_cell.angle_gamma   90.00
#
_symmetry.space_group_name_H-M   'P 1'
#
loop_
_entity.id
_entity.type
_entity.pdbx_description
1 polymer ?
#
loop_
_entity_poly.entity_id
_entity_poly.type
_entity_poly.pdbx_seq_one_letter_code
_entity_poly.pdbx_strand_id
1 'polypeptide(L)'
;MTARYGSRLAAIGATALLTAAVFVLPAKAETDAKAVIKTYSDIALAKYEDSLTTAQALDKAVDALLAAPSVEPLNAARDAWKASRVPYQQTEVYRFGNKIVDDWEGKVNSWPLDEGLIDYVAKSYGTESDANALYTANVIANKEIEINGKKVDASKLSPEFLSGTLQGAGGIEANVATGYHAIEFLLWGQDLHGTGPGAGERPYTDYDLKNCTGGNCDRRAEYLKSASDLLVSDIQEMVGNWKEDGAARKALVDGEPNTAISTIFTGMGSLSYGELAGERMKLGLLLHDPEAV
;
A
#
# COMPACT_ATOMS: atom_id res chain seq x y z
N MET A 1 41.40 38.44 -66.92
CA MET A 1 40.62 38.95 -65.77
C MET A 1 39.46 37.98 -65.48
N THR A 2 39.66 36.86 -64.79
CA THR A 2 38.51 35.98 -64.43
C THR A 2 38.74 35.00 -63.28
N ALA A 3 39.99 34.69 -62.87
CA ALA A 3 40.21 33.63 -61.88
C ALA A 3 40.36 34.09 -60.40
N ARG A 4 40.57 35.39 -60.13
CA ARG A 4 40.90 35.89 -58.78
C ARG A 4 39.71 36.35 -57.93
N TYR A 5 38.51 36.44 -58.50
CA TYR A 5 37.32 36.89 -57.77
C TYR A 5 36.45 35.74 -57.21
N GLY A 6 36.50 34.54 -57.79
CA GLY A 6 35.71 33.38 -57.34
C GLY A 6 36.17 32.81 -55.99
N SER A 7 37.47 32.84 -55.71
CA SER A 7 38.05 32.28 -54.48
C SER A 7 37.80 33.11 -53.23
N ARG A 8 37.54 34.43 -53.37
CA ARG A 8 37.17 35.30 -52.23
C ARG A 8 35.68 35.18 -51.85
N LEU A 9 34.80 34.92 -52.82
CA LEU A 9 33.38 34.68 -52.58
C LEU A 9 33.11 33.32 -51.91
N ALA A 10 33.87 32.29 -52.28
CA ALA A 10 33.78 30.97 -51.65
C ALA A 10 34.22 30.99 -50.16
N ALA A 11 35.26 31.78 -49.83
CA ALA A 11 35.74 31.92 -48.45
C ALA A 11 34.77 32.69 -47.54
N ILE A 12 34.07 33.71 -48.07
CA ILE A 12 33.06 34.47 -47.31
C ILE A 12 31.80 33.62 -47.06
N GLY A 13 31.37 32.82 -48.04
CA GLY A 13 30.23 31.91 -47.89
C GLY A 13 30.49 30.78 -46.87
N ALA A 14 31.71 30.22 -46.84
CA ALA A 14 32.09 29.18 -45.89
C ALA A 14 32.15 29.70 -44.43
N THR A 15 32.52 30.97 -44.23
CA THR A 15 32.62 31.57 -42.89
C THR A 15 31.24 31.95 -42.32
N ALA A 16 30.28 32.30 -43.19
CA ALA A 16 28.88 32.55 -42.81
C ALA A 16 28.12 31.27 -42.42
N LEU A 17 28.45 30.13 -43.05
CA LEU A 17 27.83 28.83 -42.71
C LEU A 17 28.42 28.22 -41.42
N LEU A 18 29.70 28.46 -41.11
CA LEU A 18 30.28 28.02 -39.83
C LEU A 18 29.85 28.88 -38.63
N THR A 19 29.50 30.15 -38.83
CA THR A 19 28.97 30.99 -37.74
C THR A 19 27.51 30.70 -37.42
N ALA A 20 26.71 30.23 -38.38
CA ALA A 20 25.33 29.78 -38.12
C ALA A 20 25.25 28.47 -37.32
N ALA A 21 26.24 27.58 -37.46
CA ALA A 21 26.29 26.31 -36.73
C ALA A 21 26.66 26.46 -35.24
N VAL A 22 27.29 27.57 -34.85
CA VAL A 22 27.68 27.85 -33.44
C VAL A 22 26.54 28.50 -32.64
N PHE A 23 25.48 28.98 -33.30
CA PHE A 23 24.26 29.48 -32.67
C PHE A 23 23.09 28.49 -32.72
N VAL A 24 23.35 27.19 -32.91
CA VAL A 24 22.40 26.17 -32.46
C VAL A 24 22.47 26.17 -30.94
N LEU A 25 21.77 27.12 -30.32
CA LEU A 25 21.37 27.00 -28.92
C LEU A 25 20.83 25.58 -28.78
N PRO A 26 21.25 24.80 -27.76
CA PRO A 26 20.61 23.52 -27.52
C PRO A 26 19.11 23.82 -27.51
N ALA A 27 18.35 23.12 -28.35
CA ALA A 27 16.92 23.26 -28.35
C ALA A 27 16.47 23.01 -26.91
N LYS A 28 16.16 24.10 -26.19
CA LYS A 28 15.44 24.00 -24.93
C LYS A 28 14.06 23.55 -25.37
N ALA A 29 13.86 22.24 -25.48
CA ALA A 29 12.54 21.69 -25.42
C ALA A 29 11.93 22.31 -24.17
N GLU A 30 10.95 23.18 -24.35
CA GLU A 30 10.14 23.66 -23.26
C GLU A 30 9.69 22.40 -22.53
N THR A 31 10.00 22.28 -21.23
CA THR A 31 9.58 21.11 -20.46
C THR A 31 8.07 21.09 -20.48
N ASP A 32 7.49 20.27 -21.35
CA ASP A 32 6.05 20.15 -21.48
C ASP A 32 5.52 19.55 -20.19
N ALA A 33 5.00 20.42 -19.32
CA ALA A 33 4.44 20.04 -18.04
C ALA A 33 3.36 18.95 -18.22
N LYS A 34 2.61 18.97 -19.33
CA LYS A 34 1.63 17.93 -19.62
C LYS A 34 2.30 16.59 -19.93
N ALA A 35 3.43 16.58 -20.64
CA ALA A 35 4.21 15.36 -20.86
C ALA A 35 4.79 14.79 -19.55
N VAL A 36 5.22 15.64 -18.62
CA VAL A 36 5.67 15.23 -17.28
C VAL A 36 4.53 14.61 -16.49
N ILE A 37 3.37 15.29 -16.42
CA ILE A 37 2.17 14.80 -15.73
C ILE A 37 1.73 13.46 -16.32
N LYS A 38 1.69 13.35 -17.65
CA LYS A 38 1.35 12.10 -18.34
C LYS A 38 2.30 10.98 -17.94
N THR A 39 3.62 11.23 -17.97
CA THR A 39 4.63 10.24 -17.61
C THR A 39 4.47 9.82 -16.15
N TYR A 40 4.25 10.76 -15.24
CA TYR A 40 3.97 10.48 -13.83
C TYR A 40 2.75 9.57 -13.66
N SER A 41 1.64 9.86 -14.34
CA SER A 41 0.43 9.03 -14.31
C SER A 41 0.63 7.64 -14.93
N ASP A 42 1.45 7.53 -15.99
CA ASP A 42 1.78 6.24 -16.60
C ASP A 42 2.63 5.37 -15.66
N ILE A 43 3.58 5.97 -14.93
CA ILE A 43 4.36 5.27 -13.90
C ILE A 43 3.44 4.85 -12.75
N ALA A 44 2.53 5.72 -12.29
CA ALA A 44 1.58 5.39 -11.23
C ALA A 44 0.73 4.17 -11.61
N LEU A 45 0.15 4.17 -12.82
CA LEU A 45 -0.60 3.02 -13.32
C LEU A 45 0.23 1.74 -13.29
N ALA A 46 1.46 1.77 -13.83
CA ALA A 46 2.34 0.61 -13.84
C ALA A 46 2.64 0.09 -12.42
N LYS A 47 2.85 0.98 -11.45
CA LYS A 47 3.09 0.59 -10.04
C LYS A 47 1.88 -0.06 -9.38
N TYR A 48 0.67 0.44 -9.64
CA TYR A 48 -0.55 -0.20 -9.15
C TYR A 48 -0.83 -1.53 -9.87
N GLU A 49 -0.48 -1.67 -11.15
CA GLU A 49 -0.59 -2.95 -11.88
C GLU A 49 0.39 -4.00 -11.36
N ASP A 50 1.65 -3.60 -11.06
CA ASP A 50 2.62 -4.46 -10.39
C ASP A 50 2.09 -4.89 -9.00
N SER A 51 1.54 -3.93 -8.24
CA SER A 51 0.94 -4.19 -6.92
C SER A 51 -0.21 -5.20 -7.02
N LEU A 52 -1.12 -5.01 -7.99
CA LEU A 52 -2.25 -5.91 -8.21
C LEU A 52 -1.78 -7.33 -8.53
N THR A 53 -0.78 -7.45 -9.41
CA THR A 53 -0.21 -8.75 -9.81
C THR A 53 0.32 -9.50 -8.58
N THR A 54 1.05 -8.80 -7.71
CA THR A 54 1.59 -9.42 -6.50
C THR A 54 0.53 -9.69 -5.42
N ALA A 55 -0.51 -8.87 -5.30
CA ALA A 55 -1.64 -9.12 -4.40
C ALA A 55 -2.44 -10.36 -4.82
N GLN A 56 -2.66 -10.55 -6.13
CA GLN A 56 -3.26 -11.78 -6.66
C GLN A 56 -2.40 -13.02 -6.40
N ALA A 57 -1.07 -12.89 -6.43
CA ALA A 57 -0.16 -13.97 -6.07
C ALA A 57 -0.24 -14.31 -4.58
N LEU A 58 -0.37 -13.30 -3.70
CA LEU A 58 -0.63 -13.49 -2.27
C LEU A 58 -1.97 -14.22 -2.04
N ASP A 59 -3.05 -13.76 -2.66
CA ASP A 59 -4.37 -14.40 -2.51
C ASP A 59 -4.34 -15.88 -2.92
N LYS A 60 -3.65 -16.20 -4.02
CA LYS A 60 -3.44 -17.60 -4.44
C LYS A 60 -2.60 -18.40 -3.44
N ALA A 61 -1.60 -17.79 -2.80
CA ALA A 61 -0.80 -18.46 -1.78
C ALA A 61 -1.61 -18.71 -0.50
N VAL A 62 -2.52 -17.79 -0.14
CA VAL A 62 -3.52 -17.98 0.90
C VAL A 62 -4.44 -19.15 0.56
N ASP A 63 -4.99 -19.21 -0.64
CA ASP A 63 -5.83 -20.35 -1.09
C ASP A 63 -5.08 -21.68 -0.95
N ALA A 64 -3.78 -21.72 -1.30
CA ALA A 64 -2.96 -22.92 -1.16
C ALA A 64 -2.73 -23.31 0.32
N LEU A 65 -2.48 -22.33 1.20
CA LEU A 65 -2.38 -22.54 2.64
C LEU A 65 -3.68 -23.13 3.20
N LEU A 66 -4.84 -22.55 2.86
CA LEU A 66 -6.13 -22.98 3.37
C LEU A 66 -6.55 -24.36 2.82
N ALA A 67 -6.15 -24.70 1.60
CA ALA A 67 -6.46 -26.00 1.00
C ALA A 67 -5.63 -27.15 1.58
N ALA A 68 -4.34 -26.91 1.89
CA ALA A 68 -3.44 -27.93 2.42
C ALA A 68 -2.47 -27.36 3.48
N PRO A 69 -2.96 -27.05 4.69
CA PRO A 69 -2.16 -26.43 5.73
C PRO A 69 -0.93 -27.26 6.10
N SER A 70 0.26 -26.67 5.92
CA SER A 70 1.53 -27.19 6.40
C SER A 70 2.56 -26.07 6.48
N VAL A 71 3.78 -26.36 6.95
CA VAL A 71 4.87 -25.38 7.06
C VAL A 71 5.18 -24.74 5.70
N GLU A 72 5.18 -25.53 4.62
CA GLU A 72 5.56 -25.06 3.28
C GLU A 72 4.55 -24.04 2.71
N PRO A 73 3.23 -24.29 2.63
CA PRO A 73 2.25 -23.30 2.20
C PRO A 73 2.15 -22.06 3.11
N LEU A 74 2.37 -22.21 4.43
CA LEU A 74 2.40 -21.05 5.32
C LEU A 74 3.58 -20.13 4.99
N ASN A 75 4.77 -20.71 4.79
CA ASN A 75 5.93 -19.94 4.37
C ASN A 75 5.75 -19.34 2.97
N ALA A 76 5.12 -20.05 2.04
CA ALA A 76 4.80 -19.52 0.72
C ALA A 76 3.84 -18.31 0.78
N ALA A 77 2.81 -18.34 1.65
CA ALA A 77 1.92 -17.21 1.87
C ALA A 77 2.66 -16.01 2.48
N ARG A 78 3.54 -16.26 3.46
CA ARG A 78 4.40 -15.24 4.08
C ARG A 78 5.35 -14.59 3.06
N ASP A 79 5.98 -15.38 2.20
CA ASP A 79 6.88 -14.88 1.16
C ASP A 79 6.10 -14.09 0.09
N ALA A 80 4.90 -14.55 -0.28
CA ALA A 80 4.03 -13.82 -1.20
C ALA A 80 3.54 -12.49 -0.60
N TRP A 81 3.28 -12.44 0.70
CA TRP A 81 2.92 -11.20 1.39
C TRP A 81 4.06 -10.19 1.35
N LYS A 82 5.29 -10.62 1.65
CA LYS A 82 6.47 -9.74 1.53
C LYS A 82 6.67 -9.25 0.10
N ALA A 83 6.49 -10.13 -0.87
CA ALA A 83 6.60 -9.77 -2.28
C ALA A 83 5.52 -8.77 -2.72
N SER A 84 4.30 -8.84 -2.17
CA SER A 84 3.23 -7.89 -2.49
C SER A 84 3.38 -6.52 -1.83
N ARG A 85 4.02 -6.46 -0.66
CA ARG A 85 4.38 -5.19 -0.02
C ARG A 85 5.30 -4.33 -0.88
N VAL A 86 6.30 -4.92 -1.54
CA VAL A 86 7.36 -4.17 -2.25
C VAL A 86 6.83 -3.20 -3.31
N PRO A 87 6.00 -3.61 -4.30
CA PRO A 87 5.46 -2.67 -5.27
C PRO A 87 4.46 -1.70 -4.64
N TYR A 88 3.65 -2.13 -3.66
CA TYR A 88 2.65 -1.27 -3.05
C TYR A 88 3.28 -0.11 -2.26
N GLN A 89 4.33 -0.35 -1.46
CA GLN A 89 5.03 0.71 -0.72
C GLN A 89 5.59 1.79 -1.66
N GLN A 90 5.96 1.43 -2.88
CA GLN A 90 6.42 2.42 -3.87
C GLN A 90 5.30 3.32 -4.39
N THR A 91 4.03 2.92 -4.23
CA THR A 91 2.88 3.74 -4.60
C THR A 91 2.60 4.88 -3.62
N GLU A 92 3.17 4.84 -2.42
CA GLU A 92 2.97 5.88 -1.41
C GLU A 92 3.46 7.26 -1.88
N VAL A 93 4.34 7.30 -2.88
CA VAL A 93 4.80 8.56 -3.48
C VAL A 93 3.67 9.35 -4.17
N TYR A 94 2.57 8.67 -4.49
CA TYR A 94 1.39 9.27 -5.13
C TYR A 94 0.39 9.85 -4.12
N ARG A 95 0.63 9.63 -2.82
CA ARG A 95 -0.15 10.18 -1.70
C ARG A 95 0.16 11.66 -1.45
N PHE A 96 -0.61 12.28 -0.57
CA PHE A 96 -0.52 13.65 -0.03
C PHE A 96 -0.77 14.80 -1.01
N GLY A 97 -0.81 14.51 -2.31
CA GLY A 97 -1.23 15.45 -3.35
C GLY A 97 -2.59 15.12 -3.97
N ASN A 98 -3.02 13.86 -3.88
CA ASN A 98 -4.22 13.37 -4.53
C ASN A 98 -5.15 12.74 -3.49
N LYS A 99 -6.22 13.46 -3.14
CA LYS A 99 -7.17 13.03 -2.10
C LYS A 99 -7.74 11.63 -2.36
N ILE A 100 -7.98 11.27 -3.62
CA ILE A 100 -8.50 9.94 -3.97
C ILE A 100 -7.51 8.86 -3.53
N VAL A 101 -6.22 9.10 -3.71
CA VAL A 101 -5.14 8.19 -3.34
C VAL A 101 -4.99 8.14 -1.81
N ASP A 102 -5.11 9.28 -1.14
CA ASP A 102 -5.02 9.37 0.32
C ASP A 102 -6.14 8.62 1.04
N ASP A 103 -7.36 8.68 0.49
CA ASP A 103 -8.55 8.05 1.08
C ASP A 103 -8.47 6.50 1.07
N TRP A 104 -7.56 5.91 0.30
CA TRP A 104 -7.36 4.46 0.26
C TRP A 104 -6.51 3.92 1.41
N GLU A 105 -5.60 4.73 1.95
CA GLU A 105 -4.58 4.25 2.88
C GLU A 105 -5.20 3.61 4.12
N GLY A 106 -6.25 4.25 4.63
CA GLY A 106 -7.00 3.81 5.81
C GLY A 106 -7.59 2.40 5.69
N LYS A 107 -7.66 1.82 4.49
CA LYS A 107 -8.18 0.46 4.25
C LYS A 107 -7.09 -0.54 3.94
N VAL A 108 -6.05 -0.13 3.22
CA VAL A 108 -5.06 -1.05 2.64
C VAL A 108 -3.78 -1.14 3.48
N ASN A 109 -3.41 -0.06 4.17
CA ASN A 109 -2.11 0.02 4.85
C ASN A 109 -2.18 0.80 6.18
N SER A 110 -3.32 0.73 6.86
CA SER A 110 -3.46 1.35 8.18
C SER A 110 -2.60 0.68 9.25
N TRP A 111 -1.94 1.51 10.04
CA TRP A 111 -1.15 1.15 11.23
C TRP A 111 -1.30 2.28 12.28
N PRO A 112 -1.31 2.00 13.60
CA PRO A 112 -1.18 0.71 14.27
C PRO A 112 -2.45 -0.15 14.20
N LEU A 113 -2.30 -1.46 14.45
CA LEU A 113 -3.38 -2.46 14.46
C LEU A 113 -3.55 -3.06 15.86
N ASP A 114 -4.76 -2.97 16.43
CA ASP A 114 -5.09 -3.63 17.69
C ASP A 114 -5.34 -5.13 17.46
N GLU A 115 -4.27 -5.92 17.61
CA GLU A 115 -4.25 -7.37 17.36
C GLU A 115 -5.38 -8.14 18.05
N GLY A 116 -5.73 -7.72 19.27
CA GLY A 116 -6.77 -8.34 20.08
C GLY A 116 -8.20 -8.09 19.55
N LEU A 117 -8.40 -7.18 18.59
CA LEU A 117 -9.64 -7.08 17.81
C LEU A 117 -9.87 -8.36 16.98
N ILE A 118 -8.81 -8.84 16.32
CA ILE A 118 -8.90 -9.87 15.28
C ILE A 118 -8.89 -11.27 15.90
N ASP A 119 -7.84 -11.63 16.65
CA ASP A 119 -7.61 -12.99 17.13
C ASP A 119 -7.06 -13.02 18.57
N TYR A 120 -6.70 -14.20 19.03
CA TYR A 120 -6.02 -14.37 20.30
C TYR A 120 -4.66 -13.65 20.33
N VAL A 121 -4.34 -13.14 21.52
CA VAL A 121 -3.09 -12.46 21.86
C VAL A 121 -2.54 -13.05 23.16
N ALA A 122 -1.25 -12.87 23.42
CA ALA A 122 -0.63 -13.30 24.66
C ALA A 122 -1.18 -12.51 25.85
N LYS A 123 -1.10 -13.10 27.05
CA LYS A 123 -1.55 -12.46 28.30
C LYS A 123 -0.87 -11.12 28.59
N SER A 124 0.35 -10.92 28.08
CA SER A 124 1.12 -9.67 28.21
C SER A 124 0.50 -8.51 27.45
N TYR A 125 -0.39 -8.75 26.48
CA TYR A 125 -1.09 -7.71 25.74
C TYR A 125 -2.01 -6.87 26.65
N GLY A 126 -2.52 -7.47 27.73
CA GLY A 126 -3.52 -6.85 28.59
C GLY A 126 -4.92 -7.39 28.31
N THR A 127 -5.90 -6.90 29.07
CA THR A 127 -7.27 -7.42 29.05
C THR A 127 -8.31 -6.38 28.64
N GLU A 128 -7.98 -5.09 28.74
CA GLU A 128 -8.88 -3.97 28.48
C GLU A 128 -8.11 -2.70 28.08
N SER A 129 -8.82 -1.76 27.46
CA SER A 129 -8.32 -0.43 27.12
C SER A 129 -9.42 0.60 27.35
N ASP A 130 -9.10 1.67 28.08
CA ASP A 130 -10.03 2.80 28.29
C ASP A 130 -10.37 3.52 26.98
N ALA A 131 -9.49 3.44 25.98
CA ALA A 131 -9.65 4.07 24.67
C ALA A 131 -10.32 3.16 23.64
N ASN A 132 -10.23 1.84 23.81
CA ASN A 132 -10.78 0.88 22.85
C ASN A 132 -11.57 -0.25 23.51
N ALA A 133 -12.90 -0.15 23.43
CA ALA A 133 -13.81 -1.19 23.91
C ALA A 133 -13.67 -2.54 23.17
N LEU A 134 -13.06 -2.54 21.99
CA LEU A 134 -12.82 -3.74 21.17
C LEU A 134 -11.41 -4.32 21.34
N TYR A 135 -10.60 -3.79 22.25
CA TYR A 135 -9.18 -4.13 22.42
C TYR A 135 -8.89 -5.63 22.54
N THR A 136 -9.80 -6.40 23.12
CA THR A 136 -9.69 -7.87 23.27
C THR A 136 -10.91 -8.60 22.69
N ALA A 137 -11.60 -7.98 21.72
CA ALA A 137 -12.85 -8.49 21.16
C ALA A 137 -12.70 -9.88 20.52
N ASN A 138 -11.55 -10.19 19.93
CA ASN A 138 -11.23 -11.45 19.27
C ASN A 138 -12.41 -11.96 18.42
N VAL A 139 -12.67 -11.24 17.34
CA VAL A 139 -13.83 -11.50 16.47
C VAL A 139 -13.77 -12.90 15.85
N ILE A 140 -12.59 -13.49 15.73
CA ILE A 140 -12.42 -14.89 15.31
C ILE A 140 -13.01 -15.86 16.34
N ALA A 141 -12.88 -15.60 17.64
CA ALA A 141 -13.46 -16.45 18.68
C ALA A 141 -14.94 -16.13 18.99
N ASN A 142 -15.38 -14.91 18.73
CA ASN A 142 -16.69 -14.41 19.17
C ASN A 142 -17.64 -14.15 17.99
N LYS A 143 -18.78 -14.84 17.96
CA LYS A 143 -19.82 -14.68 16.91
C LYS A 143 -20.74 -13.49 17.14
N GLU A 144 -20.67 -12.86 18.31
CA GLU A 144 -21.36 -11.62 18.63
C GLU A 144 -20.36 -10.73 19.36
N ILE A 145 -20.22 -9.49 18.90
CA ILE A 145 -19.39 -8.46 19.53
C ILE A 145 -20.24 -7.23 19.82
N GLU A 146 -19.75 -6.31 20.65
CA GLU A 146 -20.44 -5.05 20.94
C GLU A 146 -19.66 -3.88 20.36
N ILE A 147 -20.28 -3.11 19.47
CA ILE A 147 -19.72 -1.88 18.89
C ILE A 147 -20.62 -0.72 19.30
N ASN A 148 -20.08 0.28 20.01
CA ASN A 148 -20.82 1.47 20.46
C ASN A 148 -22.13 1.13 21.21
N GLY A 149 -22.09 0.16 22.13
CA GLY A 149 -23.26 -0.25 22.92
C GLY A 149 -24.28 -1.09 22.16
N LYS A 150 -23.97 -1.55 20.93
CA LYS A 150 -24.87 -2.37 20.11
C LYS A 150 -24.25 -3.71 19.81
N LYS A 151 -25.06 -4.76 19.97
CA LYS A 151 -24.71 -6.12 19.54
C LYS A 151 -24.61 -6.17 18.02
N VAL A 152 -23.51 -6.73 17.55
CA VAL A 152 -23.18 -6.91 16.13
C VAL A 152 -22.93 -8.40 15.89
N ASP A 153 -23.58 -8.94 14.87
CA ASP A 153 -23.39 -10.32 14.42
C ASP A 153 -22.06 -10.45 13.68
N ALA A 154 -21.13 -11.19 14.27
CA ALA A 154 -19.83 -11.52 13.71
C ALA A 154 -19.77 -13.00 13.28
N SER A 155 -20.92 -13.69 13.14
CA SER A 155 -20.96 -15.10 12.76
C SER A 155 -20.38 -15.38 11.38
N LYS A 156 -20.33 -14.38 10.50
CA LYS A 156 -19.67 -14.43 9.18
C LYS A 156 -18.61 -13.33 9.08
N LEU A 157 -17.39 -13.72 8.76
CA LEU A 157 -16.25 -12.80 8.62
C LEU A 157 -16.03 -12.46 7.14
N SER A 158 -17.08 -11.99 6.46
CA SER A 158 -17.06 -11.69 5.00
C SER A 158 -16.30 -10.39 4.68
N PRO A 159 -15.88 -10.18 3.41
CA PRO A 159 -15.31 -8.90 2.96
C PRO A 159 -16.12 -7.67 3.38
N GLU A 160 -17.45 -7.73 3.27
CA GLU A 160 -18.36 -6.64 3.63
C GLU A 160 -18.40 -6.40 5.14
N PHE A 161 -18.33 -7.46 5.95
CA PHE A 161 -18.26 -7.32 7.40
C PHE A 161 -16.95 -6.68 7.82
N LEU A 162 -15.81 -7.17 7.30
CA LEU A 162 -14.49 -6.64 7.65
C LEU A 162 -14.36 -5.16 7.25
N SER A 163 -14.66 -4.83 5.99
CA SER A 163 -14.47 -3.47 5.46
C SER A 163 -15.55 -2.48 5.90
N GLY A 164 -16.80 -2.92 6.06
CA GLY A 164 -17.94 -2.04 6.33
C GLY A 164 -18.35 -1.94 7.79
N THR A 165 -17.96 -2.92 8.62
CA THR A 165 -18.36 -2.98 10.05
C THR A 165 -17.17 -2.94 10.99
N LEU A 166 -16.10 -3.71 10.69
CA LEU A 166 -14.99 -3.89 11.63
C LEU A 166 -13.88 -2.85 11.45
N GLN A 167 -13.57 -2.46 10.20
CA GLN A 167 -12.58 -1.43 9.90
C GLN A 167 -12.98 -0.09 10.54
N GLY A 168 -12.13 0.43 11.43
CA GLY A 168 -12.38 1.68 12.15
C GLY A 168 -13.55 1.59 13.14
N ALA A 169 -13.94 0.37 13.57
CA ALA A 169 -15.06 0.16 14.47
C ALA A 169 -14.92 1.02 15.74
N GLY A 170 -16.04 1.56 16.22
CA GLY A 170 -16.03 2.49 17.36
C GLY A 170 -15.45 3.88 17.06
N GLY A 171 -15.08 4.17 15.81
CA GLY A 171 -14.39 5.40 15.45
C GLY A 171 -12.92 5.41 15.90
N ILE A 172 -12.32 4.21 16.03
CA ILE A 172 -10.97 4.02 16.55
C ILE A 172 -10.09 3.57 15.39
N GLU A 173 -9.07 4.37 15.07
CA GLU A 173 -8.17 4.13 13.94
C GLU A 173 -7.38 2.83 14.08
N ALA A 174 -7.01 2.47 15.32
CA ALA A 174 -6.31 1.22 15.62
C ALA A 174 -7.15 -0.04 15.38
N ASN A 175 -8.48 0.07 15.21
CA ASN A 175 -9.33 -1.06 14.82
C ASN A 175 -9.18 -1.36 13.32
N VAL A 176 -7.98 -1.78 12.94
CA VAL A 176 -7.61 -2.17 11.58
C VAL A 176 -7.99 -3.63 11.35
N ALA A 177 -8.97 -3.84 10.50
CA ALA A 177 -9.55 -5.13 10.16
C ALA A 177 -9.20 -5.61 8.75
N THR A 178 -8.71 -4.74 7.88
CA THR A 178 -8.44 -5.01 6.46
C THR A 178 -6.99 -4.66 6.08
N GLY A 179 -6.62 -4.95 4.83
CA GLY A 179 -5.34 -4.54 4.27
C GLY A 179 -4.15 -5.41 4.70
N TYR A 180 -2.94 -4.91 4.42
CA TYR A 180 -1.70 -5.65 4.57
C TYR A 180 -1.47 -6.13 6.00
N HIS A 181 -1.62 -5.26 7.00
CA HIS A 181 -1.31 -5.60 8.39
C HIS A 181 -2.31 -6.57 9.02
N ALA A 182 -3.58 -6.57 8.58
CA ALA A 182 -4.53 -7.61 9.00
C ALA A 182 -4.12 -8.99 8.48
N ILE A 183 -3.68 -9.08 7.21
CA ILE A 183 -3.16 -10.33 6.63
C ILE A 183 -1.84 -10.73 7.31
N GLU A 184 -0.96 -9.77 7.61
CA GLU A 184 0.29 -9.99 8.34
C GLU A 184 0.03 -10.63 9.72
N PHE A 185 -0.83 -10.01 10.53
CA PHE A 185 -1.20 -10.54 11.84
C PHE A 185 -1.85 -11.93 11.74
N LEU A 186 -2.59 -12.21 10.68
CA LEU A 186 -3.11 -13.56 10.45
C LEU A 186 -1.99 -14.53 10.09
N LEU A 187 -1.01 -14.16 9.27
CA LEU A 187 0.07 -15.08 8.88
C LEU A 187 1.16 -15.29 9.95
N TRP A 188 1.44 -14.28 10.78
CA TRP A 188 2.48 -14.34 11.81
C TRP A 188 1.91 -14.40 13.23
N GLY A 189 0.71 -13.90 13.48
CA GLY A 189 0.22 -13.70 14.85
C GLY A 189 0.97 -12.56 15.54
N GLN A 190 0.72 -12.41 16.84
CA GLN A 190 1.40 -11.41 17.65
C GLN A 190 2.91 -11.64 17.70
N ASP A 191 3.68 -10.57 17.53
CA ASP A 191 5.11 -10.58 17.80
C ASP A 191 5.41 -10.41 19.30
N LEU A 192 6.14 -11.37 19.86
CA LEU A 192 6.52 -11.41 21.27
C LEU A 192 8.00 -11.08 21.51
N HIS A 193 8.73 -10.65 20.48
CA HIS A 193 10.15 -10.28 20.57
C HIS A 193 10.37 -8.84 21.05
N GLY A 194 9.29 -8.07 21.30
CA GLY A 194 9.36 -6.67 21.69
C GLY A 194 10.05 -5.84 20.61
N THR A 195 11.06 -5.06 20.97
CA THR A 195 11.90 -4.31 20.00
C THR A 195 13.10 -5.11 19.50
N GLY A 196 13.24 -6.36 19.92
CA GLY A 196 14.28 -7.27 19.45
C GLY A 196 13.99 -7.80 18.04
N PRO A 197 14.99 -8.39 17.36
CA PRO A 197 14.74 -9.03 16.09
C PRO A 197 13.80 -10.23 16.26
N GLY A 198 12.79 -10.31 15.41
CA GLY A 198 11.78 -11.37 15.47
C GLY A 198 10.61 -11.10 14.55
N ALA A 199 9.65 -12.00 14.60
CA ALA A 199 8.32 -11.86 14.04
C ALA A 199 7.38 -12.78 14.85
N GLY A 200 6.07 -12.64 14.65
CA GLY A 200 5.10 -13.59 15.21
C GLY A 200 5.35 -15.02 14.74
N GLU A 201 5.04 -15.99 15.61
CA GLU A 201 5.33 -17.41 15.39
C GLU A 201 4.06 -18.27 15.22
N ARG A 202 3.01 -17.73 14.57
CA ARG A 202 1.76 -18.50 14.35
C ARG A 202 2.06 -19.81 13.62
N PRO A 203 1.58 -20.96 14.14
CA PRO A 203 1.79 -22.25 13.50
C PRO A 203 0.77 -22.49 12.38
N TYR A 204 1.13 -23.30 11.38
CA TYR A 204 0.20 -23.65 10.29
C TYR A 204 -1.04 -24.43 10.79
N THR A 205 -0.94 -25.06 11.96
CA THR A 205 -2.04 -25.78 12.61
C THR A 205 -3.19 -24.88 13.01
N ASP A 206 -3.02 -23.56 12.99
CA ASP A 206 -4.11 -22.58 13.13
C ASP A 206 -5.00 -22.46 11.89
N TYR A 207 -4.61 -23.11 10.79
CA TYR A 207 -5.39 -23.25 9.56
C TYR A 207 -5.76 -24.71 9.28
N ASP A 208 -5.24 -25.68 10.05
CA ASP A 208 -5.58 -27.09 9.93
C ASP A 208 -6.90 -27.41 10.65
N LEU A 209 -7.97 -27.58 9.88
CA LEU A 209 -9.30 -27.90 10.41
C LEU A 209 -9.37 -29.24 11.16
N LYS A 210 -8.42 -30.17 10.91
CA LYS A 210 -8.38 -31.48 11.56
C LYS A 210 -7.51 -31.48 12.81
N ASN A 211 -6.45 -30.68 12.82
CA ASN A 211 -5.47 -30.60 13.92
C ASN A 211 -5.35 -29.18 14.48
N CYS A 212 -6.49 -28.51 14.64
CA CYS A 212 -6.57 -27.11 15.04
C CYS A 212 -5.96 -26.86 16.43
N THR A 213 -4.90 -26.04 16.51
CA THR A 213 -4.21 -25.74 17.78
C THR A 213 -4.69 -24.46 18.46
N GLY A 214 -4.99 -23.41 17.70
CA GLY A 214 -5.43 -22.11 18.23
C GLY A 214 -6.95 -21.99 18.44
N GLY A 215 -7.72 -23.05 18.18
CA GLY A 215 -9.19 -22.98 18.10
C GLY A 215 -9.67 -22.10 16.92
N ASN A 216 -10.97 -22.17 16.61
CA ASN A 216 -11.63 -21.34 15.59
C ASN A 216 -10.90 -21.30 14.22
N CYS A 217 -10.21 -22.38 13.82
CA CYS A 217 -9.39 -22.41 12.61
C CYS A 217 -10.21 -22.19 11.33
N ASP A 218 -11.47 -22.62 11.32
CA ASP A 218 -12.44 -22.35 10.26
C ASP A 218 -12.72 -20.85 10.11
N ARG A 219 -12.93 -20.14 11.22
CA ARG A 219 -13.17 -18.69 11.23
C ARG A 219 -11.92 -17.89 10.90
N ARG A 220 -10.76 -18.33 11.37
CA ARG A 220 -9.47 -17.72 10.99
C ARG A 220 -9.17 -17.88 9.50
N ALA A 221 -9.49 -19.03 8.93
CA ALA A 221 -9.42 -19.26 7.49
C ALA A 221 -10.38 -18.35 6.72
N GLU A 222 -11.63 -18.21 7.19
CA GLU A 222 -12.61 -17.27 6.61
C GLU A 222 -12.09 -15.82 6.65
N TYR A 223 -11.57 -15.37 7.79
CA TYR A 223 -11.01 -14.02 7.91
C TYR A 223 -9.84 -13.82 6.94
N LEU A 224 -8.84 -14.71 6.96
CA LEU A 224 -7.66 -14.59 6.11
C LEU A 224 -8.03 -14.51 4.63
N LYS A 225 -8.98 -15.34 4.19
CA LYS A 225 -9.47 -15.30 2.81
C LYS A 225 -10.21 -14.01 2.48
N SER A 226 -11.13 -13.57 3.35
CA SER A 226 -11.85 -12.30 3.15
C SER A 226 -10.92 -11.10 3.10
N ALA A 227 -9.87 -11.07 3.94
CA ALA A 227 -8.88 -10.00 3.94
C ALA A 227 -8.02 -10.00 2.66
N SER A 228 -7.61 -11.17 2.15
CA SER A 228 -6.85 -11.26 0.90
C SER A 228 -7.70 -10.92 -0.33
N ASP A 229 -8.97 -11.32 -0.35
CA ASP A 229 -9.93 -10.93 -1.38
C ASP A 229 -10.14 -9.40 -1.42
N LEU A 230 -10.32 -8.78 -0.24
CA LEU A 230 -10.43 -7.33 -0.11
C LEU A 230 -9.20 -6.63 -0.68
N LEU A 231 -7.99 -7.06 -0.29
CA LEU A 231 -6.75 -6.45 -0.77
C LEU A 231 -6.67 -6.45 -2.30
N VAL A 232 -7.02 -7.57 -2.95
CA VAL A 232 -7.06 -7.65 -4.42
C VAL A 232 -8.10 -6.68 -4.98
N SER A 233 -9.30 -6.65 -4.42
CA SER A 233 -10.38 -5.78 -4.90
C SER A 233 -10.06 -4.29 -4.75
N ASP A 234 -9.44 -3.89 -3.62
CA ASP A 234 -9.05 -2.52 -3.33
C ASP A 234 -7.96 -2.08 -4.32
N ILE A 235 -6.91 -2.88 -4.52
CA ILE A 235 -5.83 -2.54 -5.47
C ILE A 235 -6.36 -2.54 -6.91
N GLN A 236 -7.34 -3.39 -7.24
CA GLN A 236 -7.99 -3.37 -8.55
C GLN A 236 -8.77 -2.06 -8.80
N GLU A 237 -9.43 -1.51 -7.77
CA GLU A 237 -10.03 -0.17 -7.82
C GLU A 237 -8.96 0.90 -8.09
N MET A 238 -7.81 0.82 -7.43
CA MET A 238 -6.71 1.78 -7.59
C MET A 238 -6.18 1.76 -9.03
N VAL A 239 -5.95 0.57 -9.60
CA VAL A 239 -5.57 0.42 -11.01
C VAL A 239 -6.62 1.09 -11.91
N GLY A 240 -7.91 0.86 -11.66
CA GLY A 240 -9.00 1.51 -12.38
C GLY A 240 -8.95 3.04 -12.34
N ASN A 241 -8.60 3.61 -11.20
CA ASN A 241 -8.47 5.05 -11.00
C ASN A 241 -7.26 5.69 -11.70
N TRP A 242 -6.24 4.89 -12.05
CA TRP A 242 -5.05 5.34 -12.76
C TRP A 242 -5.04 5.05 -14.27
N LYS A 243 -6.05 4.32 -14.77
CA LYS A 243 -6.31 4.22 -16.22
C LYS A 243 -6.64 5.58 -16.82
N GLU A 244 -6.62 5.67 -18.16
CA GLU A 244 -6.81 6.91 -18.92
C GLU A 244 -8.03 7.74 -18.47
N ASP A 245 -9.16 7.07 -18.20
CA ASP A 245 -10.39 7.71 -17.75
C ASP A 245 -10.59 7.77 -16.23
N GLY A 246 -9.65 7.23 -15.46
CA GLY A 246 -9.75 7.08 -14.02
C GLY A 246 -9.65 8.40 -13.26
N ALA A 247 -10.35 8.49 -12.12
CA ALA A 247 -10.52 9.74 -11.40
C ALA A 247 -9.20 10.28 -10.81
N ALA A 248 -8.35 9.41 -10.27
CA ALA A 248 -7.04 9.82 -9.74
C ALA A 248 -6.14 10.39 -10.84
N ARG A 249 -6.16 9.80 -12.04
CA ARG A 249 -5.42 10.33 -13.20
C ARG A 249 -6.00 11.66 -13.68
N LYS A 250 -7.32 11.75 -13.87
CA LYS A 250 -8.02 12.96 -14.33
C LYS A 250 -7.81 14.16 -13.41
N ALA A 251 -7.75 13.91 -12.09
CA ALA A 251 -7.44 14.96 -11.11
C ALA A 251 -6.11 15.69 -11.38
N LEU A 252 -5.17 15.04 -12.10
CA LEU A 252 -3.90 15.65 -12.52
C LEU A 252 -3.94 16.14 -13.97
N VAL A 253 -4.40 15.29 -14.92
CA VAL A 253 -4.28 15.58 -16.35
C VAL A 253 -5.25 16.66 -16.86
N ASP A 254 -6.42 16.79 -16.22
CA ASP A 254 -7.45 17.76 -16.62
C ASP A 254 -7.26 19.12 -15.91
N GLY A 255 -6.37 19.18 -14.91
CA GLY A 255 -6.08 20.38 -14.14
C GLY A 255 -5.08 21.33 -14.82
N GLU A 256 -4.85 22.47 -14.18
CA GLU A 256 -3.80 23.41 -14.60
C GLU A 256 -2.41 22.78 -14.42
N PRO A 257 -1.54 22.75 -15.45
CA PRO A 257 -0.29 22.00 -15.39
C PRO A 257 0.62 22.35 -14.23
N ASN A 258 0.77 23.64 -13.88
CA ASN A 258 1.60 24.05 -12.75
C ASN A 258 1.01 23.61 -11.41
N THR A 259 -0.32 23.55 -11.28
CA THR A 259 -0.99 23.03 -10.09
C THR A 259 -0.73 21.53 -9.97
N ALA A 260 -0.88 20.76 -11.05
CA ALA A 260 -0.59 19.33 -11.04
C ALA A 260 0.89 19.02 -10.72
N ILE A 261 1.83 19.81 -11.27
CA ILE A 261 3.25 19.69 -10.92
C ILE A 261 3.48 20.03 -9.44
N SER A 262 2.84 21.08 -8.91
CA SER A 262 2.89 21.40 -7.47
C SER A 262 2.34 20.27 -6.62
N THR A 263 1.23 19.66 -7.02
CA THR A 263 0.63 18.49 -6.37
C THR A 263 1.61 17.31 -6.33
N ILE A 264 2.26 17.01 -7.45
CA ILE A 264 3.26 15.93 -7.57
C ILE A 264 4.45 16.18 -6.62
N PHE A 265 5.02 17.38 -6.62
CA PHE A 265 6.13 17.71 -5.71
C PHE A 265 5.72 17.76 -4.24
N THR A 266 4.49 18.19 -3.95
CA THR A 266 3.93 18.15 -2.59
C THR A 266 3.83 16.72 -2.10
N GLY A 267 3.32 15.79 -2.91
CA GLY A 267 3.25 14.37 -2.59
C GLY A 267 4.61 13.76 -2.23
N MET A 268 5.59 13.94 -3.12
CA MET A 268 6.97 13.47 -2.90
C MET A 268 7.63 14.10 -1.65
N GLY A 269 7.40 15.40 -1.43
CA GLY A 269 7.94 16.12 -0.26
C GLY A 269 7.32 15.64 1.05
N SER A 270 6.00 15.48 1.08
CA SER A 270 5.26 15.00 2.26
C SER A 270 5.64 13.58 2.64
N LEU A 271 5.72 12.66 1.66
CA LEU A 271 6.16 11.28 1.93
C LEU A 271 7.58 11.26 2.51
N SER A 272 8.52 11.96 1.87
CA SER A 272 9.93 11.87 2.25
C SER A 272 10.23 12.49 3.63
N TYR A 273 9.70 13.68 3.89
CA TYR A 273 10.01 14.40 5.13
C TYR A 273 8.97 14.18 6.24
N GLY A 274 7.68 14.29 5.91
CA GLY A 274 6.60 14.17 6.88
C GLY A 274 6.46 12.74 7.39
N GLU A 275 6.18 11.81 6.47
CA GLU A 275 5.85 10.44 6.82
C GLU A 275 7.08 9.58 7.12
N LEU A 276 7.99 9.43 6.14
CA LEU A 276 9.09 8.49 6.28
C LEU A 276 10.06 8.94 7.38
N ALA A 277 10.55 10.18 7.33
CA ALA A 277 11.50 10.68 8.32
C ALA A 277 10.84 11.01 9.67
N GLY A 278 9.64 11.59 9.66
CA GLY A 278 8.92 12.02 10.86
C GLY A 278 8.22 10.86 11.56
N GLU A 279 7.16 10.33 10.95
CA GLU A 279 6.29 9.34 11.57
C GLU A 279 6.97 7.96 11.66
N ARG A 280 7.50 7.43 10.57
CA ARG A 280 8.00 6.03 10.54
C ARG A 280 9.39 5.84 11.14
N MET A 281 10.31 6.79 10.93
CA MET A 281 11.67 6.67 11.47
C MET A 281 11.80 7.30 12.86
N LYS A 282 11.39 8.56 13.03
CA LYS A 282 11.61 9.28 14.29
C LYS A 282 10.63 8.84 15.37
N LEU A 283 9.32 8.75 15.10
CA LEU A 283 8.38 8.30 16.15
C LEU A 283 8.56 6.82 16.46
N GLY A 284 8.74 5.95 15.46
CA GLY A 284 9.06 4.54 15.72
C GLY A 284 10.26 4.36 16.66
N LEU A 285 11.31 5.18 16.50
CA LEU A 285 12.45 5.19 17.42
C LEU A 285 12.11 5.75 18.82
N LEU A 286 11.33 6.84 18.89
CA LEU A 286 11.02 7.53 20.16
C LEU A 286 9.97 6.80 21.00
N LEU A 287 9.01 6.16 20.35
CA LEU A 287 7.88 5.47 20.96
C LEU A 287 8.13 3.96 21.11
N HIS A 288 9.23 3.45 20.53
CA HIS A 288 9.54 2.03 20.47
C HIS A 288 8.42 1.20 19.80
N ASP A 289 7.77 1.78 18.79
CA ASP A 289 6.63 1.23 18.06
C ASP A 289 6.87 1.35 16.53
N PRO A 290 7.84 0.61 15.98
CA PRO A 290 8.07 0.60 14.53
C PRO A 290 6.92 -0.13 13.80
N GLU A 291 6.60 0.32 12.59
CA GLU A 291 5.73 -0.44 11.67
C GLU A 291 6.37 -1.82 11.42
N ALA A 292 5.56 -2.88 11.54
CA ALA A 292 6.01 -4.26 11.40
C ALA A 292 6.45 -4.62 9.96
N VAL A 293 7.15 -5.75 9.82
CA VAL A 293 8.02 -6.12 8.68
C VAL A 293 7.27 -6.33 7.37
#